data_AF-A0A9P6BXI1-F1
#
_entry.id   AF-A0A9P6BXI1-F1
#
_cell.length_a   1.000
_cell.length_b   1.000
_cell.length_c   1.000
_cell.angle_alpha   90.00
_cell.angle_beta   90.00
_cell.angle_gamma   90.00
#
_symmetry.space_group_name_H-M   'P 1'
#
loop_
_entity.id
_entity.type
_entity.pdbx_description
1 polymer ?
#
loop_
_entity_poly.entity_id
_entity_poly.type
_entity_poly.pdbx_seq_one_letter_code
_entity_poly.pdbx_strand_id
1 'polypeptide(L)'
;MAIGAPPSPFTELDAFYMLIMECIPPGILPTVLLLLSQVGGKSVAYISNILSFSEVMFKAVYNHLSTVVHLYSQDELPPLPNANVNQSFQSADHDVVFALYRLMQTTLGGSMGFYHKSFKDFLQDPSCLGPFHIESSAAQNALHK
;
A
#
# COMPACT_ATOMS: atom_id res chain seq x y z
N MET A 1 -35.31 14.30 22.42
CA MET A 1 -35.36 13.26 21.37
C MET A 1 -34.37 13.66 20.29
N ALA A 2 -33.17 13.09 20.30
CA ALA A 2 -32.19 13.33 19.24
C ALA A 2 -32.53 12.41 18.07
N ILE A 3 -32.81 13.01 16.92
CA ILE A 3 -33.03 12.30 15.65
C ILE A 3 -31.66 11.72 15.27
N GLY A 4 -31.53 10.39 15.37
CA GLY A 4 -30.31 9.70 14.95
C GLY A 4 -30.06 10.02 13.48
N ALA A 5 -28.90 10.60 13.19
CA ALA A 5 -28.47 10.81 11.82
C ALA A 5 -28.54 9.47 11.08
N PRO A 6 -29.01 9.43 9.82
CA PRO A 6 -28.99 8.21 9.05
C PRO A 6 -27.55 7.68 9.02
N PRO A 7 -27.33 6.37 9.28
CA PRO A 7 -25.99 5.82 9.21
C PRO A 7 -25.40 6.17 7.85
N SER A 8 -24.15 6.66 7.85
CA SER A 8 -23.39 6.88 6.63
C SER A 8 -23.55 5.63 5.74
N PRO A 9 -23.72 5.79 4.41
CA PRO A 9 -23.84 4.65 3.50
C PRO A 9 -22.63 3.70 3.54
N PHE A 10 -21.54 4.11 4.21
CA PHE A 10 -20.34 3.32 4.40
C PHE A 10 -20.16 2.77 5.82
N THR A 11 -21.12 2.97 6.73
CA THR A 11 -20.98 2.55 8.15
C THR A 11 -20.69 1.05 8.30
N GLU A 12 -21.35 0.21 7.50
CA GLU A 12 -21.13 -1.24 7.50
C GLU A 12 -19.75 -1.60 6.92
N LEU A 13 -19.28 -0.82 5.95
CA LEU A 13 -17.98 -1.00 5.31
C LEU A 13 -16.85 -0.57 6.26
N ASP A 14 -17.03 0.55 6.97
CA ASP A 14 -16.09 1.01 8.00
C ASP A 14 -16.01 0.01 9.14
N ALA A 15 -17.15 -0.56 9.57
CA ALA A 15 -17.18 -1.63 10.57
C ALA A 15 -16.41 -2.88 10.08
N PHE A 16 -16.56 -3.26 8.81
CA PHE A 16 -15.79 -4.35 8.22
C PHE A 16 -14.28 -4.07 8.19
N TYR A 17 -13.88 -2.85 7.81
CA TYR A 17 -12.48 -2.44 7.81
C TYR A 17 -11.89 -2.37 9.22
N MET A 18 -12.67 -1.92 10.21
CA MET A 18 -12.31 -1.97 11.62
C MET A 18 -12.02 -3.41 12.06
N LEU A 19 -12.87 -4.38 11.72
CA LEU A 19 -12.65 -5.78 12.05
C LEU A 19 -11.34 -6.32 11.42
N ILE A 20 -11.03 -5.94 10.18
CA ILE A 20 -9.76 -6.30 9.54
C ILE A 20 -8.57 -5.74 10.34
N MET A 21 -8.68 -4.48 10.80
CA MET A 21 -7.63 -3.85 11.61
C MET A 21 -7.49 -4.51 13.00
N GLU A 22 -8.59 -4.92 13.63
CA GLU A 22 -8.59 -5.64 14.91
C GLU A 22 -7.97 -7.04 14.83
N CYS A 23 -8.05 -7.69 13.67
CA CYS A 23 -7.40 -8.98 13.45
C CYS A 23 -5.86 -8.90 13.40
N ILE A 24 -5.29 -7.70 13.30
CA ILE A 24 -3.85 -7.49 13.30
C ILE A 24 -3.34 -7.55 14.75
N PRO A 25 -2.39 -8.44 15.06
CA PRO A 25 -1.79 -8.48 16.39
C PRO A 25 -1.20 -7.11 16.77
N PRO A 26 -1.46 -6.60 17.99
CA PRO A 26 -1.09 -5.24 18.38
C PRO A 26 0.43 -5.00 18.31
N GLY A 27 1.24 -6.04 18.50
CA GLY A 27 2.70 -5.95 18.37
C GLY A 27 3.21 -5.68 16.95
N ILE A 28 2.42 -5.98 15.91
CA ILE A 28 2.78 -5.72 14.50
C ILE A 28 1.91 -4.63 13.85
N LEU A 29 0.90 -4.11 14.56
CA LEU A 29 -0.01 -3.10 14.04
C LEU A 29 0.71 -1.82 13.54
N PRO A 30 1.69 -1.24 14.27
CA PRO A 30 2.40 -0.05 13.77
C PRO A 30 3.13 -0.33 12.46
N THR A 31 3.74 -1.51 12.35
CA THR A 31 4.43 -2.01 11.17
C THR A 31 3.47 -2.16 9.99
N VAL A 32 2.27 -2.69 10.24
CA VAL A 32 1.22 -2.84 9.24
C VAL A 32 0.72 -1.49 8.75
N LEU A 33 0.43 -0.54 9.64
CA LEU A 33 0.00 0.80 9.27
C LEU A 33 1.07 1.54 8.46
N LEU A 34 2.34 1.38 8.83
CA LEU A 34 3.46 1.91 8.08
C LEU A 34 3.52 1.30 6.68
N LEU A 35 3.36 -0.02 6.54
CA LEU A 35 3.28 -0.68 5.23
C LEU A 35 2.13 -0.13 4.40
N LEU A 36 0.92 -0.05 4.97
CA LEU A 36 -0.29 0.43 4.30
C LEU A 36 -0.15 1.88 3.82
N SER A 37 0.58 2.73 4.55
CA SER A 37 0.89 4.11 4.12
C SER A 37 1.74 4.17 2.85
N GLN A 38 2.51 3.11 2.56
CA GLN A 38 3.40 3.00 1.40
C GLN A 38 2.76 2.27 0.22
N VAL A 39 1.58 1.67 0.40
CA VAL A 39 0.84 0.99 -0.67
C VAL A 39 0.33 2.00 -1.69
N GLY A 40 0.56 1.74 -2.97
CA GLY A 40 0.19 2.65 -4.06
C GLY A 40 1.22 2.73 -5.18
N GLY A 41 1.57 1.59 -5.77
CA GLY A 41 2.43 1.54 -6.95
C GLY A 41 3.93 1.64 -6.67
N LYS A 42 4.37 1.45 -5.43
CA LYS A 42 5.78 1.24 -5.08
C LYS A 42 6.12 -0.25 -5.14
N SER A 43 7.37 -0.59 -5.47
CA SER A 43 7.80 -1.98 -5.48
C SER A 43 7.90 -2.55 -4.06
N VAL A 44 7.63 -3.84 -3.95
CA VAL A 44 7.68 -4.58 -2.69
C VAL A 44 9.08 -4.56 -2.09
N ALA A 45 10.13 -4.73 -2.91
CA ALA A 45 11.51 -4.62 -2.42
C ALA A 45 11.82 -3.21 -1.89
N TYR A 46 11.36 -2.16 -2.57
CA TYR A 46 11.59 -0.79 -2.12
C TYR A 46 10.94 -0.53 -0.75
N ILE A 47 9.67 -0.94 -0.59
CA ILE A 47 8.97 -0.81 0.68
C ILE A 47 9.69 -1.64 1.76
N SER A 48 10.02 -2.90 1.47
CA SER A 48 10.70 -3.78 2.42
C SER A 48 12.06 -3.22 2.86
N ASN A 49 12.80 -2.59 1.95
CA ASN A 49 14.08 -1.96 2.27
C ASN A 49 13.92 -0.73 3.18
N ILE A 50 12.96 0.15 2.91
CA ILE A 50 12.71 1.32 3.76
C ILE A 50 12.26 0.89 5.16
N LEU A 51 11.36 -0.09 5.22
CA LEU A 51 10.82 -0.56 6.48
C LEU A 51 11.73 -1.57 7.19
N SER A 52 12.87 -1.93 6.57
CA SER A 52 13.79 -2.98 7.05
C SER A 52 13.08 -4.31 7.34
N PHE A 53 12.09 -4.67 6.52
CA PHE A 53 11.39 -5.93 6.65
C PHE A 53 12.23 -7.08 6.10
N SER A 54 12.31 -8.15 6.89
CA SER A 54 12.69 -9.44 6.33
C SER A 54 11.55 -9.97 5.46
N GLU A 55 11.87 -10.84 4.51
CA GLU A 55 10.87 -11.49 3.67
C GLU A 55 9.81 -12.24 4.51
N VAL A 56 10.22 -12.86 5.62
CA VAL A 56 9.34 -13.58 6.54
C VAL A 56 8.36 -12.63 7.22
N MET A 57 8.85 -11.49 7.73
CA MET A 57 8.01 -10.48 8.37
C MET A 57 7.03 -9.87 7.38
N PHE A 58 7.50 -9.56 6.17
CA PHE A 58 6.68 -9.06 5.09
C PHE A 58 5.56 -10.05 4.72
N LYS A 59 5.87 -11.34 4.54
CA LYS A 59 4.88 -12.39 4.24
C LYS A 59 3.86 -12.52 5.36
N ALA A 60 4.29 -12.47 6.62
CA ALA A 60 3.38 -12.53 7.76
C ALA A 60 2.39 -11.34 7.74
N VAL A 61 2.90 -10.12 7.55
CA VAL A 61 2.05 -8.91 7.44
C VAL A 61 1.13 -8.98 6.22
N TYR A 62 1.65 -9.38 5.05
CA TYR A 62 0.88 -9.50 3.83
C TYR A 62 -0.27 -10.51 3.98
N ASN A 63 -0.05 -11.65 4.63
CA ASN A 63 -1.10 -12.65 4.84
C ASN A 63 -2.30 -12.08 5.61
N HIS A 64 -2.05 -11.22 6.61
CA HIS A 64 -3.13 -10.53 7.35
C HIS A 64 -3.86 -9.49 6.49
N LEU A 65 -3.19 -8.92 5.48
CA LEU A 65 -3.72 -7.86 4.63
C LEU A 65 -4.23 -8.35 3.27
N SER A 66 -4.07 -9.64 2.96
CA SER A 66 -4.37 -10.22 1.64
C SER A 66 -5.83 -10.07 1.21
N THR A 67 -6.73 -9.74 2.15
CA THR A 67 -8.14 -9.43 1.90
C THR A 67 -8.37 -8.01 1.37
N VAL A 68 -7.47 -7.08 1.62
CA VAL A 68 -7.59 -5.64 1.28
C VAL A 68 -6.45 -5.11 0.42
N VAL A 69 -5.32 -5.83 0.38
CA VAL A 69 -4.14 -5.53 -0.42
C VAL A 69 -3.87 -6.66 -1.40
N HIS A 70 -3.71 -6.29 -2.66
CA HIS A 70 -3.28 -7.17 -3.74
C HIS A 70 -1.78 -7.00 -4.00
N LEU A 71 -1.10 -8.11 -4.23
CA LEU A 71 0.26 -8.13 -4.73
C LEU A 71 0.21 -8.35 -6.24
N TYR A 72 0.58 -7.35 -7.02
CA TYR A 72 0.74 -7.51 -8.46
C TYR A 72 2.02 -8.30 -8.73
N SER A 73 1.89 -9.62 -8.85
CA SER A 73 2.97 -10.51 -9.26
C SER A 73 2.84 -10.90 -10.73
N GLN A 74 3.93 -10.63 -11.45
CA GLN A 74 4.57 -11.38 -12.54
C GLN A 74 3.82 -12.03 -13.72
N ASP A 75 2.49 -12.02 -13.82
CA ASP A 75 1.89 -12.89 -14.85
C ASP A 75 1.99 -12.37 -16.29
N GLU A 76 2.20 -11.06 -16.49
CA GLU A 76 2.50 -10.52 -17.83
C GLU A 76 3.58 -9.43 -17.74
N LEU A 77 4.79 -9.78 -18.16
CA LEU A 77 5.80 -8.79 -18.53
C LEU A 77 5.20 -7.92 -19.63
N PRO A 78 5.02 -6.59 -19.41
CA PRO A 78 4.57 -5.73 -20.49
C PRO A 78 5.58 -5.88 -21.65
N PRO A 79 5.10 -5.97 -22.90
CA PRO A 79 6.00 -6.03 -24.05
C PRO A 79 6.96 -4.86 -23.95
N LEU A 80 8.27 -5.14 -23.95
CA LEU A 80 9.25 -4.06 -23.99
C LEU A 80 8.96 -3.24 -25.25
N PRO A 81 8.66 -1.93 -25.13
CA PRO A 81 8.62 -1.08 -26.31
C PRO A 81 9.98 -1.15 -26.98
N ASN A 82 10.01 -1.04 -28.31
CA ASN A 82 11.21 -1.17 -29.13
C ASN A 82 12.15 0.01 -28.83
N ALA A 83 12.82 -0.05 -27.69
CA ALA A 83 13.63 1.02 -27.15
C ALA A 83 14.92 1.07 -27.96
N ASN A 84 15.17 2.21 -28.59
CA ASN A 84 16.43 2.43 -29.26
C ASN A 84 17.52 2.52 -28.18
N VAL A 85 18.37 1.50 -28.11
CA VAL A 85 19.44 1.36 -27.09
C VAL A 85 20.42 2.54 -27.13
N ASN A 86 20.47 3.29 -28.25
CA ASN A 86 21.32 4.47 -28.41
C ASN A 86 20.63 5.79 -28.01
N GLN A 87 19.37 5.75 -27.59
CA GLN A 87 18.63 6.93 -27.18
C GLN A 87 18.97 7.30 -25.73
N SER A 88 19.24 8.58 -25.50
CA SER A 88 19.47 9.10 -24.16
C SER A 88 18.21 8.95 -23.31
N PHE A 89 18.37 8.64 -22.02
CA PHE A 89 17.25 8.55 -21.07
C PHE A 89 16.44 9.86 -21.01
N GLN A 90 17.09 11.01 -21.21
CA GLN A 90 16.43 12.32 -21.19
C GLN A 90 15.56 12.59 -22.42
N SER A 91 15.80 11.86 -23.51
CA SER A 91 15.00 11.96 -24.73
C SER A 91 14.10 10.74 -24.93
N ALA A 92 14.07 9.80 -23.97
CA ALA A 92 13.22 8.63 -24.01
C ALA A 92 11.75 9.03 -23.86
N ASP A 93 10.88 8.35 -24.60
CA ASP A 93 9.44 8.51 -24.46
C ASP A 93 9.01 8.14 -23.03
N HIS A 94 8.03 8.86 -22.51
CA HIS A 94 7.44 8.62 -21.20
C HIS A 94 6.92 7.16 -21.10
N ASP A 95 6.40 6.63 -22.19
CA ASP A 95 5.92 5.24 -22.26
C ASP A 95 7.06 4.21 -22.09
N VAL A 96 8.25 4.51 -22.63
CA VAL A 96 9.44 3.66 -22.47
C VAL A 96 9.94 3.70 -21.03
N VAL A 97 10.00 4.88 -20.43
CA VAL A 97 10.40 5.05 -19.02
C VAL A 97 9.42 4.34 -18.09
N PHE A 98 8.12 4.48 -18.34
CA PHE A 98 7.08 3.82 -17.56
C PHE A 98 7.14 2.30 -17.70
N ALA A 99 7.38 1.77 -18.91
CA ALA A 99 7.56 0.35 -19.15
C ALA A 99 8.79 -0.21 -18.42
N LEU A 100 9.92 0.50 -18.46
CA LEU A 100 11.13 0.14 -17.72
C LEU A 100 10.91 0.19 -16.20
N TYR A 101 10.19 1.20 -15.70
CA TYR A 101 9.84 1.30 -14.30
C TYR A 101 8.97 0.12 -13.86
N ARG A 102 7.93 -0.23 -14.61
CA ARG A 102 7.10 -1.44 -14.36
C ARG A 102 7.93 -2.72 -14.40
N LEU A 103 8.84 -2.86 -15.35
CA LEU A 103 9.77 -3.99 -15.44
C LEU A 103 10.68 -4.10 -14.21
N MET A 104 11.19 -2.98 -13.70
CA MET A 104 11.97 -2.97 -12.45
C MET A 104 11.12 -3.37 -11.25
N GLN A 105 9.85 -2.97 -11.20
CA GLN A 105 8.96 -3.41 -10.13
C GLN A 105 8.69 -4.91 -10.16
N THR A 106 8.43 -5.49 -11.35
CA THR A 106 8.14 -6.92 -11.48
C THR A 106 9.35 -7.79 -11.16
N THR A 107 10.57 -7.32 -11.49
CA THR A 107 11.82 -8.02 -11.14
C THR A 107 12.15 -7.93 -9.65
N LEU A 108 11.69 -6.89 -8.96
CA LEU A 108 11.92 -6.64 -7.54
C LEU A 108 10.76 -7.10 -6.63
N GLY A 109 10.10 -8.20 -7.01
CA GLY A 109 9.03 -8.82 -6.20
C GLY A 109 7.64 -8.21 -6.38
N GLY A 110 7.42 -7.43 -7.45
CA GLY A 110 6.13 -6.85 -7.79
C GLY A 110 5.83 -5.55 -7.07
N SER A 111 4.57 -5.13 -7.12
CA SER A 111 4.07 -3.95 -6.41
C SER A 111 2.78 -4.26 -5.65
N MET A 112 2.50 -3.44 -4.63
CA MET A 112 1.25 -3.54 -3.88
C MET A 112 0.25 -2.47 -4.31
N GLY A 113 -1.02 -2.87 -4.33
CA GLY A 113 -2.14 -1.95 -4.39
C GLY A 113 -3.29 -2.40 -3.51
N PHE A 114 -4.20 -1.49 -3.24
CA PHE A 114 -5.45 -1.79 -2.57
C PHE A 114 -6.44 -2.40 -3.55
N TYR A 115 -7.20 -3.41 -3.13
CA TYR A 115 -8.34 -3.90 -3.92
C TYR A 115 -9.43 -2.84 -4.02
N HIS A 116 -9.65 -2.10 -2.94
CA HIS A 116 -10.71 -1.10 -2.83
C HIS A 116 -10.13 0.25 -2.46
N LYS A 117 -10.44 1.27 -3.28
CA LYS A 117 -10.10 2.67 -2.96
C LYS A 117 -10.67 3.10 -1.61
N SER A 118 -11.87 2.63 -1.26
CA SER A 118 -12.54 2.91 0.01
C SER A 118 -11.75 2.47 1.23
N PHE A 119 -10.93 1.41 1.16
CA PHE A 119 -10.08 1.02 2.29
C PHE A 119 -8.93 2.01 2.48
N LYS A 120 -8.36 2.53 1.38
CA LYS A 120 -7.37 3.62 1.46
C LYS A 120 -8.01 4.88 2.05
N ASP A 121 -9.22 5.21 1.61
CA ASP A 121 -9.94 6.38 2.11
C ASP A 121 -10.25 6.23 3.62
N PHE A 122 -10.65 5.03 4.07
CA PHE A 122 -10.82 4.68 5.48
C PHE A 122 -9.53 4.86 6.30
N LEU A 123 -8.38 4.42 5.78
CA LEU A 123 -7.08 4.60 6.44
C LEU A 123 -6.62 6.07 6.50
N GLN A 124 -7.19 6.96 5.68
CA GLN A 124 -6.88 8.37 5.68
C GLN A 124 -7.84 9.20 6.55
N ASP A 125 -8.97 8.61 6.96
CA ASP A 125 -9.93 9.27 7.84
C ASP A 125 -9.54 9.06 9.32
N PRO A 126 -9.07 10.13 10.02
CA PRO A 126 -8.71 10.04 11.43
C PRO A 126 -9.91 9.73 12.34
N SER A 127 -11.14 10.00 11.90
CA SER A 127 -12.34 9.71 12.68
C SER A 127 -12.69 8.22 12.67
N CYS A 128 -12.35 7.50 11.61
CA CYS A 128 -12.55 6.06 11.48
C CYS A 128 -11.46 5.25 12.19
N LEU A 129 -10.22 5.73 12.15
CA LEU A 129 -9.06 5.06 12.74
C LEU A 129 -8.90 5.27 14.25
N GLY A 130 -9.79 6.00 14.92
CA GLY A 130 -9.69 6.43 16.32
C GLY A 130 -8.83 5.54 17.26
N PRO A 131 -9.15 4.25 17.47
CA PRO A 131 -8.39 3.37 18.36
C PRO A 131 -7.03 2.87 17.83
N PHE A 132 -6.76 3.06 16.55
CA PHE A 132 -5.54 2.64 15.84
C PHE A 132 -4.64 3.81 15.43
N HIS A 133 -5.01 5.04 15.78
CA HIS A 133 -4.22 6.23 15.48
C HIS A 133 -2.86 6.16 16.18
N ILE A 134 -1.77 6.16 15.40
CA ILE A 134 -0.41 6.17 15.94
C ILE A 134 -0.04 7.61 16.30
N GLU A 135 -0.12 7.99 17.59
CA GLU A 135 0.42 9.26 18.12
C GLU A 135 1.96 9.25 18.29
N SER A 136 2.68 8.46 17.49
CA SER A 136 4.14 8.41 17.59
C SER A 136 4.75 9.53 16.75
N SER A 137 5.43 10.46 17.42
CA SER A 137 6.27 11.49 16.81
C SER A 137 7.34 10.92 15.86
N ALA A 138 7.68 9.63 15.96
CA ALA A 138 8.54 8.94 15.00
C ALA A 138 7.88 8.70 13.63
N ALA A 139 6.56 8.49 13.57
CA ALA A 139 5.81 8.27 12.32
C ALA A 139 5.63 9.58 11.53
N GLN A 140 5.42 10.71 12.21
CA GLN A 140 5.36 12.03 11.57
C GLN A 140 6.70 12.44 10.92
N ASN A 141 7.83 12.07 11.54
CA ASN A 141 9.16 12.38 11.01
C ASN A 141 9.52 11.57 9.76
N ALA A 142 8.91 10.40 9.54
CA ALA A 142 9.13 9.57 8.36
C ALA A 142 8.31 10.04 7.15
N LEU A 143 7.24 10.81 7.35
CA LEU A 143 6.37 11.36 6.29
C LEU A 143 6.86 12.70 5.73
N HIS A 144 7.87 13.33 6.37
CA HIS A 144 8.41 14.65 6.00
C HIS A 144 9.90 14.64 5.61
N LYS A 145 10.46 13.49 5.24
CA LYS A 145 11.81 13.39 4.66
C LYS A 145 11.78 13.04 3.18
#